data_AF-A0A7K4G361-F1
#
_entry.id   AF-A0A7K4G361-F1
#
_cell.length_a   1.000
_cell.length_b   1.000
_cell.length_c   1.000
_cell.angle_alpha   90.00
_cell.angle_beta   90.00
_cell.angle_gamma   90.00
#
_symmetry.space_group_name_H-M   'P 1'
#
loop_
_entity.id
_entity.type
_entity.pdbx_description
1 polymer ?
#
loop_
_entity_poly.entity_id
_entity_poly.type
_entity_poly.pdbx_seq_one_letter_code
_entity_poly.pdbx_strand_id
1 'polypeptide(L)'
;MNKTVFLIVFGILLLGCTSQQVQYPTPQATEQVPPGLIQEPVSGQGTLVIAAADKAVDVNSISQFIITIDKTEVRSKTGTWTTISTNPVNIELISLKNDETNAFLGEAKIPAGVYEEIRLSISQIQLIDSESNTHEVKLPSNELKLKGTTIVDPDSTSTARIDFLLDESLHQTGNGEYLMTPVVQLETRSNAEAKSEGNVVSINGGIIRTNQKIGMNLKGETKEGVQVLVGSEVVVNDNGVFVIEGVEILG
;
A
#
# COMPACT_ATOMS: atom_id res chain seq x y z
N MET A 1 45.85 -74.94 -60.37
CA MET A 1 46.77 -75.67 -59.46
C MET A 1 47.60 -74.63 -58.71
N ASN A 2 47.86 -74.88 -57.44
CA ASN A 2 48.58 -74.08 -56.43
C ASN A 2 47.84 -72.95 -55.70
N LYS A 3 47.55 -73.29 -54.44
CA LYS A 3 47.22 -72.44 -53.31
C LYS A 3 48.50 -71.76 -52.81
N THR A 4 48.46 -70.47 -52.53
CA THR A 4 49.35 -69.85 -51.55
C THR A 4 48.52 -68.92 -50.68
N VAL A 5 48.44 -69.28 -49.41
CA VAL A 5 47.87 -68.49 -48.32
C VAL A 5 48.92 -67.45 -47.93
N PHE A 6 48.51 -66.18 -47.79
CA PHE A 6 49.26 -65.21 -47.01
C PHE A 6 48.33 -64.51 -46.04
N LEU A 7 48.69 -64.63 -44.78
CA LEU A 7 48.04 -64.12 -43.57
C LEU A 7 48.24 -62.60 -43.55
N ILE A 8 47.16 -61.81 -43.53
CA ILE A 8 47.24 -60.38 -43.25
C ILE A 8 46.24 -60.04 -42.15
N VAL A 9 46.81 -59.53 -41.07
CA VAL A 9 46.19 -59.16 -39.79
C VAL A 9 45.27 -57.96 -39.99
N PHE A 10 44.04 -58.09 -39.51
CA PHE A 10 42.98 -57.08 -39.59
C PHE A 10 43.18 -56.03 -38.49
N GLY A 11 43.88 -54.93 -38.81
CA GLY A 11 43.97 -53.75 -37.96
C GLY A 11 42.75 -52.85 -38.20
N ILE A 12 41.73 -52.95 -37.34
CA ILE A 12 40.55 -52.08 -37.38
C ILE A 12 40.97 -50.69 -36.89
N LEU A 13 41.07 -49.75 -37.84
CA LEU A 13 41.27 -48.34 -37.59
C LEU A 13 39.96 -47.75 -37.03
N LEU A 14 39.88 -47.57 -35.72
CA LEU A 14 38.78 -46.88 -35.07
C LEU A 14 38.88 -45.37 -35.36
N LEU A 15 38.01 -44.88 -36.25
CA LEU A 15 37.73 -43.47 -36.46
C LEU A 15 37.06 -42.90 -35.20
N GLY A 16 37.86 -42.32 -34.31
CA GLY A 16 37.35 -41.51 -33.21
C GLY A 16 36.89 -40.15 -33.72
N CYS A 17 35.59 -39.88 -33.63
CA CYS A 17 35.05 -38.53 -33.72
C CYS A 17 35.70 -37.65 -32.64
N THR A 18 36.48 -36.65 -33.03
CA THR A 18 36.99 -35.64 -32.10
C THR A 18 35.89 -34.62 -31.83
N SER A 19 35.05 -34.84 -30.82
CA SER A 19 34.24 -33.78 -30.25
C SER A 19 35.15 -32.87 -29.43
N GLN A 20 35.41 -31.66 -29.91
CA GLN A 20 36.06 -30.61 -29.12
C GLN A 20 35.15 -30.28 -27.93
N GLN A 21 35.64 -30.58 -26.73
CA GLN A 21 34.98 -30.19 -25.49
C GLN A 21 35.19 -28.68 -25.30
N VAL A 22 34.12 -27.91 -25.33
CA VAL A 22 34.14 -26.51 -24.89
C VAL A 22 34.27 -26.55 -23.37
N GLN A 23 35.44 -26.19 -22.84
CA GLN A 23 35.63 -26.08 -21.39
C GLN A 23 34.89 -24.84 -20.89
N TYR A 24 33.74 -25.05 -20.26
CA TYR A 24 33.14 -24.03 -19.40
C TYR A 24 33.93 -24.00 -18.09
N PRO A 25 34.45 -22.84 -17.64
CA PRO A 25 35.12 -22.76 -16.37
C PRO A 25 34.14 -23.15 -15.25
N THR A 26 34.55 -24.10 -14.42
CA THR A 26 33.83 -24.52 -13.21
C THR A 26 33.72 -23.33 -12.27
N PRO A 27 32.52 -22.92 -11.82
CA PRO A 27 32.39 -21.90 -10.77
C PRO A 27 33.09 -22.41 -9.50
N GLN A 28 34.14 -21.71 -9.06
CA GLN A 28 34.73 -21.97 -7.75
C GLN A 28 33.72 -21.56 -6.68
N ALA A 29 33.22 -22.56 -5.96
CA ALA A 29 32.43 -22.37 -4.74
C ALA A 29 33.35 -22.02 -3.57
N THR A 30 33.48 -20.73 -3.30
CA THR A 30 33.83 -20.11 -2.00
C THR A 30 33.36 -18.66 -2.14
N GLU A 31 32.27 -18.24 -1.52
CA GLU A 31 32.26 -17.80 -0.12
C GLU A 31 30.91 -18.11 0.56
N GLN A 32 30.99 -18.64 1.77
CA GLN A 32 29.86 -18.78 2.66
C GLN A 32 29.45 -17.38 3.14
N VAL A 33 28.21 -16.97 2.88
CA VAL A 33 27.64 -15.74 3.45
C VAL A 33 27.61 -15.88 4.98
N PRO A 34 28.25 -14.98 5.75
CA PRO A 34 28.20 -15.05 7.21
C PRO A 34 26.76 -14.83 7.72
N PRO A 35 26.29 -15.58 8.72
CA PRO A 35 25.05 -15.27 9.41
C PRO A 35 25.26 -13.99 10.23
N GLY A 36 24.69 -12.86 9.78
CA GLY A 36 24.76 -11.59 10.51
C GLY A 36 24.86 -10.33 9.67
N LEU A 37 24.35 -10.29 8.44
CA LEU A 37 24.29 -9.05 7.67
C LEU A 37 23.12 -8.19 8.16
N ILE A 38 23.44 -7.24 9.03
CA ILE A 38 22.68 -5.99 9.12
C ILE A 38 22.77 -5.41 7.71
N GLN A 39 21.64 -5.26 7.01
CA GLN A 39 21.65 -4.62 5.69
C GLN A 39 22.25 -3.22 5.86
N GLU A 40 23.35 -2.94 5.15
CA GLU A 40 23.92 -1.59 5.06
C GLU A 40 22.78 -0.60 4.74
N PRO A 41 22.74 0.58 5.37
CA PRO A 41 21.75 1.59 5.02
C PRO A 41 21.92 1.90 3.53
N VAL A 42 20.86 1.69 2.75
CA VAL A 42 20.80 2.17 1.37
C VAL A 42 21.01 3.68 1.40
N SER A 43 22.16 4.12 0.91
CA SER A 43 22.53 5.54 0.87
C SER A 43 21.86 6.21 -0.33
N GLY A 44 21.38 7.44 -0.14
CA GLY A 44 20.71 8.21 -1.17
C GLY A 44 19.31 8.67 -0.76
N GLN A 45 18.61 9.29 -1.68
CA GLN A 45 17.22 9.71 -1.53
C GLN A 45 16.40 9.22 -2.73
N GLY A 46 15.14 8.95 -2.50
CA GLY A 46 14.14 8.74 -3.54
C GLY A 46 12.94 9.64 -3.33
N THR A 47 12.02 9.64 -4.28
CA THR A 47 10.76 10.40 -4.18
C THR A 47 9.65 9.49 -3.71
N LEU A 48 8.87 9.92 -2.72
CA LEU A 48 7.61 9.28 -2.34
C LEU A 48 6.44 10.19 -2.68
N VAL A 49 5.50 9.70 -3.48
CA VAL A 49 4.22 10.35 -3.79
C VAL A 49 3.09 9.62 -3.08
N ILE A 50 2.23 10.35 -2.38
CA ILE A 50 1.06 9.78 -1.68
C ILE A 50 -0.20 10.36 -2.30
N ALA A 51 -1.16 9.48 -2.61
CA ALA A 51 -2.41 9.85 -3.23
C ALA A 51 -3.60 9.13 -2.60
N ALA A 52 -4.76 9.77 -2.61
CA ALA A 52 -6.04 9.20 -2.19
C ALA A 52 -6.88 8.83 -3.42
N ALA A 53 -7.72 7.81 -3.29
CA ALA A 53 -8.74 7.46 -4.26
C ALA A 53 -10.01 7.05 -3.52
N ASP A 54 -11.11 6.87 -4.24
CA ASP A 54 -12.31 6.21 -3.75
C ASP A 54 -12.93 5.42 -4.90
N LYS A 55 -12.98 4.09 -4.78
CA LYS A 55 -13.64 3.18 -5.74
C LYS A 55 -15.00 2.67 -5.26
N ALA A 56 -15.54 3.20 -4.15
CA ALA A 56 -16.73 2.69 -3.50
C ALA A 56 -17.98 2.66 -4.39
N VAL A 57 -18.93 1.81 -4.02
CA VAL A 57 -20.27 1.72 -4.64
C VAL A 57 -21.11 2.94 -4.22
N ASP A 58 -22.10 3.33 -5.05
CA ASP A 58 -22.95 4.51 -4.79
C ASP A 58 -23.57 4.50 -3.39
N VAL A 59 -23.26 5.54 -2.61
CA VAL A 59 -23.94 5.89 -1.37
C VAL A 59 -25.14 6.79 -1.72
N ASN A 60 -26.24 6.19 -2.18
CA ASN A 60 -27.39 6.87 -2.82
C ASN A 60 -28.05 8.03 -2.02
N SER A 61 -27.74 8.19 -0.73
CA SER A 61 -28.27 9.24 0.14
C SER A 61 -27.32 10.42 0.38
N ILE A 62 -26.13 10.42 -0.24
CA ILE A 62 -25.07 11.40 0.03
C ILE A 62 -24.67 12.10 -1.27
N SER A 63 -24.70 13.44 -1.23
CA SER A 63 -24.32 14.29 -2.35
C SER A 63 -22.83 14.60 -2.35
N GLN A 64 -22.24 14.89 -1.18
CA GLN A 64 -20.81 15.18 -1.03
C GLN A 64 -20.26 14.57 0.26
N PHE A 65 -19.01 14.12 0.20
CA PHE A 65 -18.28 13.63 1.36
C PHE A 65 -16.85 14.17 1.31
N ILE A 66 -16.56 15.15 2.17
CA ILE A 66 -15.31 15.91 2.13
C ILE A 66 -14.47 15.57 3.37
N ILE A 67 -13.23 15.16 3.15
CA ILE A 67 -12.23 14.89 4.19
C ILE A 67 -11.14 15.96 4.13
N THR A 68 -10.80 16.56 5.27
CA THR A 68 -9.64 17.46 5.40
C THR A 68 -8.46 16.73 6.03
N ILE A 69 -7.36 16.62 5.27
CA ILE A 69 -6.10 16.03 5.73
C ILE A 69 -5.07 17.15 5.90
N ASP A 70 -4.64 17.40 7.14
CA ASP A 70 -3.70 18.48 7.47
C ASP A 70 -2.25 18.07 7.27
N LYS A 71 -1.95 16.77 7.45
CA LYS A 71 -0.58 16.27 7.49
C LYS A 71 -0.49 14.83 7.00
N THR A 72 0.56 14.56 6.25
CA THR A 72 0.92 13.23 5.77
C THR A 72 2.35 12.90 6.19
N GLU A 73 2.54 11.76 6.85
CA GLU A 73 3.85 11.31 7.33
C GLU A 73 4.07 9.82 7.05
N VAL A 74 5.33 9.42 7.02
CA VAL A 74 5.74 8.01 6.96
C VAL A 74 6.73 7.67 8.07
N ARG A 75 6.67 6.44 8.57
CA ARG A 75 7.57 5.94 9.61
C ARG A 75 8.51 4.90 9.03
N SER A 76 9.81 5.11 9.22
CA SER A 76 10.82 4.12 8.88
C SER A 76 10.70 2.90 9.79
N LYS A 77 11.30 1.77 9.36
CA LYS A 77 11.47 0.57 10.20
C LYS A 77 12.23 0.83 11.52
N THR A 78 13.10 1.82 11.54
CA THR A 78 13.81 2.26 12.76
C THR A 78 12.96 3.11 13.69
N GLY A 79 11.70 3.40 13.31
CA GLY A 79 10.73 4.11 14.10
C GLY A 79 10.72 5.63 13.92
N THR A 80 11.50 6.17 12.96
CA THR A 80 11.63 7.61 12.69
C THR A 80 10.50 8.10 11.78
N TRP A 81 9.80 9.16 12.18
CA TRP A 81 8.81 9.82 11.34
C TRP A 81 9.46 10.80 10.37
N THR A 82 9.01 10.78 9.12
CA THR A 82 9.38 11.71 8.05
C THR A 82 8.11 12.34 7.50
N THR A 83 8.05 13.66 7.50
CA THR A 83 6.92 14.42 6.95
C THR A 83 6.96 14.41 5.43
N ILE A 84 5.82 14.11 4.80
CA ILE A 84 5.63 14.18 3.35
C ILE A 84 4.92 15.47 2.96
N SER A 85 3.90 15.88 3.71
CA SER A 85 3.20 17.14 3.52
C SER A 85 2.66 17.69 4.83
N THR A 86 2.63 19.01 4.95
CA THR A 86 1.91 19.77 5.99
C THR A 86 0.91 20.75 5.38
N ASN A 87 0.67 20.65 4.07
CA ASN A 87 -0.29 21.51 3.39
C ASN A 87 -1.66 20.84 3.51
N PRO A 88 -2.66 21.48 4.16
CA PRO A 88 -3.98 20.91 4.26
C PRO A 88 -4.61 20.71 2.89
N VAL A 89 -5.21 19.53 2.68
CA VAL A 89 -5.93 19.18 1.46
C VAL A 89 -7.36 18.78 1.80
N ASN A 90 -8.31 19.25 1.01
CA ASN A 90 -9.71 18.83 1.06
C ASN A 90 -9.97 17.85 -0.08
N ILE A 91 -10.53 16.70 0.25
CA ILE A 91 -10.76 15.62 -0.69
C ILE A 91 -12.25 15.31 -0.67
N GLU A 92 -12.91 15.56 -1.79
CA GLU A 92 -14.28 15.10 -2.01
C GLU A 92 -14.22 13.66 -2.53
N LEU A 93 -14.53 12.68 -1.69
CA LEU A 93 -14.35 11.26 -2.04
C LEU A 93 -15.29 10.81 -3.16
N ILE A 94 -16.55 11.28 -3.14
CA ILE A 94 -17.57 10.90 -4.12
C ILE A 94 -17.19 11.32 -5.54
N SER A 95 -16.46 12.43 -5.73
CA SER A 95 -16.00 12.84 -7.07
C SER A 95 -14.84 11.99 -7.59
N LEU A 96 -14.02 11.40 -6.72
CA LEU A 96 -12.91 10.51 -7.14
C LEU A 96 -13.41 9.22 -7.79
N LYS A 97 -14.56 8.71 -7.35
CA LYS A 97 -15.22 7.54 -7.96
C LYS A 97 -15.48 7.75 -9.45
N ASN A 98 -15.94 8.94 -9.82
CA ASN A 98 -16.42 9.21 -11.17
C ASN A 98 -15.28 9.38 -12.18
N ASP A 99 -14.07 9.70 -11.71
CA ASP A 99 -12.98 10.15 -12.57
C ASP A 99 -11.79 9.16 -12.64
N GLU A 100 -11.84 8.02 -11.92
CA GLU A 100 -10.68 7.12 -11.71
C GLU A 100 -9.41 7.88 -11.27
N THR A 101 -9.60 9.05 -10.65
CA THR A 101 -8.52 9.98 -10.30
C THR A 101 -7.94 9.65 -8.94
N ASN A 102 -6.65 9.95 -8.77
CA ASN A 102 -6.03 9.93 -7.47
C ASN A 102 -5.81 11.38 -7.01
N ALA A 103 -6.41 11.77 -5.90
CA ALA A 103 -6.17 13.07 -5.26
C ALA A 103 -4.77 13.12 -4.64
N PHE A 104 -4.04 14.20 -4.85
CA PHE A 104 -2.70 14.41 -4.32
C PHE A 104 -2.71 14.67 -2.81
N LEU A 105 -1.96 13.88 -2.03
CA LEU A 105 -1.80 14.05 -0.57
C LEU A 105 -0.43 14.59 -0.17
N GLY A 106 0.53 14.56 -1.08
CA GLY A 106 1.89 15.03 -0.85
C GLY A 106 2.94 14.29 -1.66
N GLU A 107 4.09 14.95 -1.80
CA GLU A 107 5.29 14.42 -2.44
C GLU A 107 6.51 14.96 -1.71
N ALA A 108 7.48 14.09 -1.43
CA ALA A 108 8.75 14.50 -0.84
C ALA A 108 9.91 13.62 -1.33
N LYS A 109 11.10 14.23 -1.42
CA LYS A 109 12.35 13.49 -1.47
C LYS A 109 12.75 13.09 -0.05
N ILE A 110 12.86 11.79 0.19
CA ILE A 110 13.15 11.21 1.50
C ILE A 110 14.31 10.21 1.40
N PRO A 111 15.01 9.92 2.51
CA PRO A 111 16.08 8.92 2.50
C PRO A 111 15.63 7.59 1.88
N ALA A 112 16.51 6.98 1.09
CA ALA A 112 16.27 5.63 0.61
C ALA A 112 16.12 4.66 1.80
N GLY A 113 15.21 3.71 1.70
CA GLY A 113 14.95 2.78 2.79
C GLY A 113 13.55 2.18 2.81
N VAL A 114 13.29 1.44 3.89
CA VAL A 114 12.01 0.77 4.13
C VAL A 114 11.22 1.51 5.20
N TYR A 115 9.99 1.82 4.86
CA TYR A 115 8.98 2.45 5.70
C TYR A 115 7.85 1.44 5.95
N GLU A 116 7.30 1.43 7.16
CA GLU A 116 6.36 0.39 7.62
C GLU A 116 5.00 0.97 8.04
N GLU A 117 4.85 2.29 8.09
CA GLU A 117 3.61 2.95 8.49
C GLU A 117 3.45 4.30 7.77
N ILE A 118 2.26 4.57 7.27
CA ILE A 118 1.82 5.88 6.76
C ILE A 118 0.84 6.45 7.78
N ARG A 119 0.89 7.76 8.06
CA ARG A 119 -0.06 8.44 8.93
C ARG A 119 -0.66 9.63 8.21
N LEU A 120 -1.99 9.68 8.19
CA LEU A 120 -2.77 10.87 7.82
C LEU A 120 -3.34 11.49 9.09
N SER A 121 -3.16 12.80 9.26
CA SER A 121 -3.84 13.58 10.29
C SER A 121 -5.10 14.20 9.68
N ILE A 122 -6.26 13.73 10.12
CA ILE A 122 -7.58 14.16 9.64
C ILE A 122 -8.16 15.12 10.68
N SER A 123 -8.48 16.34 10.26
CA SER A 123 -9.00 17.38 11.14
C SER A 123 -10.51 17.52 11.08
N GLN A 124 -11.11 17.22 9.93
CA GLN A 124 -12.53 17.40 9.72
C GLN A 124 -13.08 16.46 8.64
N ILE A 125 -14.32 16.04 8.81
CA ILE A 125 -15.13 15.38 7.79
C ILE A 125 -16.49 16.06 7.71
N GLN A 126 -16.91 16.40 6.50
CA GLN A 126 -18.23 16.97 6.20
C GLN A 126 -18.99 16.05 5.26
N LEU A 127 -20.25 15.78 5.61
CA LEU A 127 -21.20 15.08 4.76
C LEU A 127 -22.30 16.05 4.35
N ILE A 128 -22.64 16.08 3.07
CA ILE A 128 -23.82 16.79 2.57
C ILE A 128 -24.79 15.77 1.99
N ASP A 129 -26.00 15.71 2.55
CA ASP A 129 -27.02 14.76 2.12
C ASP A 129 -27.74 15.19 0.83
N SER A 130 -28.65 14.35 0.32
CA SER A 130 -29.46 14.65 -0.87
C SER A 130 -30.39 15.86 -0.72
N GLU A 131 -30.67 16.28 0.52
CA GLU A 131 -31.50 17.45 0.84
C GLU A 131 -30.66 18.73 1.04
N SER A 132 -29.34 18.65 0.80
CA SER A 132 -28.37 19.73 1.00
C SER A 132 -28.15 20.14 2.46
N ASN A 133 -28.48 19.28 3.44
CA ASN A 133 -28.10 19.52 4.82
C ASN A 133 -26.64 19.11 5.04
N THR A 134 -25.91 19.92 5.80
CA THR A 134 -24.52 19.61 6.19
C THR A 134 -24.49 18.92 7.55
N HIS A 135 -23.80 17.80 7.62
CA HIS A 135 -23.61 17.00 8.82
C HIS A 135 -22.13 16.88 9.13
N GLU A 136 -21.79 17.00 10.41
CA GLU A 136 -20.46 16.62 10.89
C GLU A 136 -20.39 15.09 11.02
N VAL A 137 -19.28 14.51 10.58
CA VAL A 137 -19.03 13.07 10.70
C VAL A 137 -17.95 12.85 11.75
N LYS A 138 -18.29 12.08 12.78
CA LYS A 138 -17.37 11.77 13.87
C LYS A 138 -16.32 10.74 13.41
N LEU A 139 -15.16 10.78 14.06
CA LEU A 139 -14.06 9.83 13.86
C LEU A 139 -13.69 9.16 15.18
N PRO A 140 -13.39 7.85 15.18
CA PRO A 140 -12.79 7.19 16.35
C PRO A 140 -11.41 7.78 16.72
N SER A 141 -10.69 8.31 15.73
CA SER A 141 -9.37 8.94 15.89
C SER A 141 -9.11 9.92 14.75
N ASN A 142 -8.46 11.04 15.08
CA ASN A 142 -7.96 12.03 14.10
C ASN A 142 -6.68 11.57 13.39
N GLU A 143 -6.13 10.40 13.75
CA GLU A 143 -4.98 9.79 13.08
C GLU A 143 -5.39 8.49 12.39
N LEU A 144 -5.26 8.44 11.06
CA LEU A 144 -5.37 7.20 10.29
C LEU A 144 -3.96 6.65 10.05
N LYS A 145 -3.61 5.59 10.78
CA LYS A 145 -2.31 4.90 10.67
C LYS A 145 -2.45 3.66 9.79
N LEU A 146 -1.73 3.59 8.69
CA LEU A 146 -1.79 2.50 7.73
C LEU A 146 -0.47 1.76 7.74
N LYS A 147 -0.46 0.57 8.32
CA LYS A 147 0.74 -0.28 8.34
C LYS A 147 0.88 -0.99 7.01
N GLY A 148 2.06 -0.91 6.41
CA GLY A 148 2.35 -1.48 5.10
C GLY A 148 3.79 -1.21 4.72
N THR A 149 4.36 -2.08 3.89
CA THR A 149 5.73 -1.91 3.40
C THR A 149 5.76 -0.90 2.26
N THR A 150 6.51 0.19 2.43
CA THR A 150 6.88 1.14 1.38
C THR A 150 8.39 1.11 1.24
N ILE A 151 8.88 0.80 0.03
CA ILE A 151 10.32 0.77 -0.27
C ILE A 151 10.63 1.97 -1.15
N VAL A 152 11.54 2.83 -0.70
CA VAL A 152 12.06 3.96 -1.45
C VAL A 152 13.49 3.63 -1.88
N ASP A 153 13.66 3.39 -3.18
CA ASP A 153 14.97 3.17 -3.80
C ASP A 153 15.62 4.51 -4.17
N PRO A 154 16.96 4.62 -4.15
CA PRO A 154 17.65 5.85 -4.53
C PRO A 154 17.34 6.25 -5.98
N ASP A 155 17.23 7.55 -6.21
CA ASP A 155 16.97 8.18 -7.52
C ASP A 155 15.71 7.64 -8.24
N SER A 156 14.79 7.04 -7.49
CA SER A 156 13.59 6.40 -8.01
C SER A 156 12.33 6.95 -7.33
N THR A 157 11.18 6.77 -7.99
CA THR A 157 9.88 7.18 -7.46
C THR A 157 9.13 5.98 -6.89
N SER A 158 8.57 6.17 -5.70
CA SER A 158 7.70 5.22 -5.03
C SER A 158 6.35 5.88 -4.75
N THR A 159 5.29 5.09 -4.68
CA THR A 159 3.93 5.60 -4.50
C THR A 159 3.23 4.88 -3.37
N ALA A 160 2.36 5.60 -2.65
CA ALA A 160 1.33 5.00 -1.81
C ALA A 160 -0.04 5.54 -2.24
N ARG A 161 -0.89 4.65 -2.76
CA ARG A 161 -2.28 4.93 -3.11
C ARG A 161 -3.19 4.42 -2.00
N ILE A 162 -4.00 5.30 -1.45
CA ILE A 162 -4.93 5.03 -0.36
C ILE A 162 -6.34 5.14 -0.91
N ASP A 163 -6.97 4.01 -1.20
CA ASP A 163 -8.34 3.95 -1.71
C ASP A 163 -9.31 3.89 -0.54
N PHE A 164 -10.04 4.97 -0.26
CA PHE A 164 -11.06 4.99 0.78
C PHE A 164 -12.28 4.21 0.30
N LEU A 165 -12.72 3.22 1.07
CA LEU A 165 -13.93 2.46 0.78
C LEU A 165 -15.08 3.11 1.55
N LEU A 166 -15.63 4.20 1.00
CA LEU A 166 -16.60 5.05 1.71
C LEU A 166 -17.87 4.28 2.12
N ASP A 167 -18.36 3.40 1.25
CA ASP A 167 -19.51 2.52 1.48
C ASP A 167 -19.31 1.55 2.65
N GLU A 168 -18.06 1.17 2.94
CA GLU A 168 -17.69 0.35 4.09
C GLU A 168 -17.27 1.16 5.32
N SER A 169 -16.93 2.43 5.13
CA SER A 169 -16.38 3.29 6.19
C SER A 169 -17.45 4.07 6.94
N LEU A 170 -18.56 4.40 6.27
CA LEU A 170 -19.57 5.30 6.81
C LEU A 170 -20.71 4.56 7.50
N HIS A 171 -21.03 5.00 8.71
CA HIS A 171 -22.11 4.48 9.52
C HIS A 171 -23.02 5.63 9.97
N GLN A 172 -24.32 5.33 10.07
CA GLN A 172 -25.28 6.16 10.76
C GLN A 172 -25.65 5.47 12.07
N THR A 173 -25.54 6.20 13.19
CA THR A 173 -25.87 5.70 14.53
C THR A 173 -27.39 5.67 14.73
N GLY A 174 -27.85 4.95 15.76
CA GLY A 174 -29.30 4.84 16.05
C GLY A 174 -29.99 6.18 16.37
N ASN A 175 -29.23 7.20 16.78
CA ASN A 175 -29.71 8.58 17.02
C ASN A 175 -29.53 9.51 15.79
N GLY A 176 -29.12 8.99 14.64
CA GLY A 176 -29.03 9.74 13.38
C GLY A 176 -27.72 10.52 13.17
N GLU A 177 -26.74 10.39 14.05
CA GLU A 177 -25.40 10.96 13.86
C GLU A 177 -24.59 10.13 12.85
N TYR A 178 -23.60 10.74 12.21
CA TYR A 178 -22.70 10.05 11.29
C TYR A 178 -21.36 9.75 11.96
N LEU A 179 -20.87 8.53 11.74
CA LEU A 179 -19.56 8.05 12.18
C LEU A 179 -18.82 7.46 10.99
N MET A 180 -17.58 7.87 10.76
CA MET A 180 -16.69 7.19 9.84
C MET A 180 -15.70 6.32 10.62
N THR A 181 -15.72 5.01 10.41
CA THR A 181 -14.63 4.10 10.79
C THR A 181 -13.86 3.74 9.52
N PRO A 182 -12.77 4.45 9.19
CA PRO A 182 -12.14 4.32 7.88
C PRO A 182 -11.77 2.88 7.55
N VAL A 183 -12.16 2.46 6.36
CA VAL A 183 -11.72 1.23 5.69
C VAL A 183 -11.07 1.66 4.38
N VAL A 184 -9.83 1.24 4.16
CA VAL A 184 -9.04 1.62 2.98
C VAL A 184 -8.36 0.42 2.34
N GLN A 185 -8.22 0.44 1.02
CA GLN A 185 -7.27 -0.40 0.30
C GLN A 185 -5.95 0.39 0.16
N LEU A 186 -4.91 -0.07 0.86
CA LEU A 186 -3.56 0.47 0.72
C LEU A 186 -2.80 -0.30 -0.36
N GLU A 187 -2.36 0.40 -1.39
CA GLU A 187 -1.42 -0.12 -2.38
C GLU A 187 -0.15 0.73 -2.44
N THR A 188 1.02 0.10 -2.29
CA THR A 188 2.31 0.78 -2.41
C THR A 188 3.13 0.19 -3.54
N ARG A 189 3.88 1.03 -4.24
CA ARG A 189 4.77 0.60 -5.34
C ARG A 189 6.15 1.23 -5.19
N SER A 190 7.19 0.48 -5.49
CA SER A 190 8.55 1.02 -5.70
C SER A 190 8.85 1.08 -7.19
N ASN A 191 9.72 1.99 -7.62
CA ASN A 191 10.14 2.15 -9.02
C ASN A 191 8.93 2.40 -9.96
N ALA A 192 7.95 3.17 -9.47
CA ALA A 192 6.76 3.55 -10.21
C ALA A 192 6.98 4.86 -10.96
N GLU A 193 6.19 5.10 -12.00
CA GLU A 193 6.05 6.40 -12.64
C GLU A 193 4.86 7.12 -12.02
N ALA A 194 5.12 8.25 -11.36
CA ALA A 194 4.08 9.12 -10.82
C ALA A 194 4.17 10.51 -11.44
N LYS A 195 3.04 11.05 -11.88
CA LYS A 195 2.93 12.42 -12.38
C LYS A 195 1.86 13.15 -11.59
N SER A 196 2.25 14.25 -10.97
CA SER A 196 1.38 15.11 -10.19
C SER A 196 1.05 16.36 -11.04
N GLU A 197 -0.23 16.53 -11.39
CA GLU A 197 -0.73 17.69 -12.14
C GLU A 197 -1.81 18.39 -11.29
N GLY A 198 -1.43 19.48 -10.65
CA GLY A 198 -2.30 20.15 -9.67
C GLY A 198 -2.64 19.22 -8.52
N ASN A 199 -3.93 18.90 -8.36
CA ASN A 199 -4.44 18.04 -7.29
C ASN A 199 -4.62 16.57 -7.73
N VAL A 200 -4.22 16.20 -8.95
CA VAL A 200 -4.40 14.85 -9.49
C VAL A 200 -3.06 14.15 -9.66
N VAL A 201 -3.02 12.86 -9.35
CA VAL A 201 -1.85 11.98 -9.51
C VAL A 201 -2.19 10.85 -10.46
N SER A 202 -1.36 10.68 -11.49
CA SER A 202 -1.34 9.49 -12.34
C SER A 202 -0.23 8.54 -11.88
N ILE A 203 -0.53 7.26 -11.66
CA ILE A 203 0.42 6.25 -11.18
C ILE A 203 0.46 5.08 -12.16
N ASN A 204 1.63 4.80 -12.74
CA ASN A 204 1.85 3.72 -13.69
C ASN A 204 3.08 2.86 -13.35
N GLY A 205 3.07 1.61 -13.79
CA GLY A 205 4.20 0.69 -13.60
C GLY A 205 4.60 0.46 -12.14
N GLY A 206 5.86 0.09 -11.94
CA GLY A 206 6.44 -0.21 -10.63
C GLY A 206 6.16 -1.62 -10.11
N ILE A 207 6.76 -1.91 -8.95
CA ILE A 207 6.64 -3.19 -8.24
C ILE A 207 5.73 -2.97 -7.03
N ILE A 208 4.61 -3.67 -6.97
CA ILE A 208 3.71 -3.66 -5.82
C ILE A 208 4.44 -4.25 -4.61
N ARG A 209 4.49 -3.50 -3.51
CA ARG A 209 5.12 -3.90 -2.23
C ARG A 209 4.08 -4.22 -1.17
N THR A 210 2.98 -3.48 -1.16
CA THR A 210 1.82 -3.70 -0.31
C THR A 210 0.58 -3.62 -1.17
N ASN A 211 -0.38 -4.51 -0.92
CA ASN A 211 -1.73 -4.43 -1.44
C ASN A 211 -2.66 -5.11 -0.42
N GLN A 212 -3.22 -4.34 0.50
CA GLN A 212 -4.03 -4.88 1.60
C GLN A 212 -5.15 -3.94 2.02
N LYS A 213 -6.21 -4.54 2.57
CA LYS A 213 -7.35 -3.81 3.14
C LYS A 213 -7.16 -3.61 4.64
N ILE A 214 -7.20 -2.36 5.07
CA ILE A 214 -6.99 -1.94 6.46
C ILE A 214 -8.23 -1.20 6.91
N GLY A 215 -8.75 -1.51 8.09
CA GLY A 215 -9.78 -0.67 8.68
C GLY A 215 -9.52 -0.34 10.14
N MET A 216 -10.31 0.62 10.62
CA MET A 216 -10.23 1.20 11.94
C MET A 216 -11.38 0.68 12.82
N ASN A 217 -11.08 0.32 14.07
CA ASN A 217 -12.10 0.01 15.06
C ASN A 217 -12.61 1.27 15.80
N LEU A 218 -13.63 1.12 16.64
CA LEU A 218 -14.21 2.22 17.43
C LEU A 218 -13.25 2.85 18.46
N LYS A 219 -12.09 2.24 18.71
CA LYS A 219 -11.02 2.79 19.57
C LYS A 219 -9.96 3.56 18.77
N GLY A 220 -10.11 3.69 17.46
CA GLY A 220 -9.14 4.35 16.60
C GLY A 220 -7.93 3.49 16.22
N GLU A 221 -7.95 2.20 16.54
CA GLU A 221 -6.87 1.27 16.21
C GLU A 221 -7.10 0.69 14.82
N THR A 222 -6.04 0.65 14.01
CA THR A 222 -6.08 0.14 12.64
C THR A 222 -5.40 -1.22 12.51
N LYS A 223 -5.99 -2.09 11.70
CA LYS A 223 -5.42 -3.41 11.40
C LYS A 223 -5.95 -3.94 10.07
N GLU A 224 -5.16 -4.82 9.45
CA GLU A 224 -5.61 -5.58 8.27
C GLU A 224 -6.88 -6.37 8.60
N GLY A 225 -7.88 -6.28 7.72
CA GLY A 225 -9.15 -7.02 7.81
C GLY A 225 -10.08 -6.64 8.97
N VAL A 226 -9.75 -5.63 9.77
CA VAL A 226 -10.66 -5.10 10.81
C VAL A 226 -11.61 -4.09 10.19
N GLN A 227 -12.91 -4.24 10.41
CA GLN A 227 -13.92 -3.26 10.03
C GLN A 227 -15.11 -3.33 10.98
N VAL A 228 -15.79 -2.21 11.21
CA VAL A 228 -17.14 -2.21 11.77
C VAL A 228 -18.10 -2.57 10.64
N LEU A 229 -19.00 -3.53 10.85
CA LEU A 229 -19.90 -3.97 9.79
C LEU A 229 -20.97 -2.91 9.52
N VAL A 230 -21.20 -2.60 8.25
CA VAL A 230 -22.30 -1.73 7.82
C VAL A 230 -23.63 -2.27 8.35
N GLY A 231 -24.45 -1.40 8.93
CA GLY A 231 -25.71 -1.77 9.59
C GLY A 231 -25.58 -2.25 11.04
N SER A 232 -24.37 -2.30 11.60
CA SER A 232 -24.21 -2.48 13.06
C SER A 232 -24.86 -1.30 13.78
N GLU A 233 -25.62 -1.58 14.85
CA GLU A 233 -26.19 -0.54 15.69
C GLU A 233 -25.08 0.07 16.57
N VAL A 234 -24.52 1.18 16.08
CA VAL A 234 -23.52 1.94 16.82
C VAL A 234 -24.22 3.01 17.65
N VAL A 235 -23.92 3.03 18.95
CA VAL A 235 -24.42 4.03 19.89
C VAL A 235 -23.28 4.73 20.60
N VAL A 236 -23.53 5.95 21.05
CA VAL A 236 -22.60 6.74 21.86
C VAL A 236 -23.02 6.60 23.31
N ASN A 237 -22.13 6.08 24.16
CA ASN A 237 -22.42 5.98 25.60
C ASN A 237 -22.26 7.33 26.32
N ASP A 238 -22.62 7.37 27.61
CA ASP A 238 -22.55 8.58 28.45
C ASP A 238 -21.16 9.25 28.53
N ASN A 239 -20.10 8.51 28.17
CA ASN A 239 -18.72 9.01 28.14
C ASN A 239 -18.27 9.49 26.74
N GLY A 240 -19.19 9.52 25.76
CA GLY A 240 -18.87 9.91 24.38
C GLY A 240 -18.14 8.81 23.58
N VAL A 241 -18.13 7.56 24.07
CA VAL A 241 -17.45 6.44 23.40
C VAL A 241 -18.46 5.67 22.55
N PHE A 242 -18.08 5.39 21.30
CA PHE A 242 -18.85 4.54 20.40
C PHE A 242 -18.77 3.08 20.84
N VAL A 243 -19.93 2.41 20.89
CA VAL A 243 -20.06 0.98 21.17
C VAL A 243 -21.07 0.35 20.20
N ILE A 244 -20.96 -0.95 19.96
CA ILE A 244 -21.95 -1.71 19.18
C ILE A 244 -22.97 -2.28 20.18
N GLU A 245 -24.27 -2.00 19.99
CA GLU A 245 -25.32 -2.60 20.83
C GLU A 245 -25.35 -4.13 20.68
N GLY A 246 -25.57 -4.82 21.79
CA GLY A 246 -25.63 -6.29 21.83
C GLY A 246 -24.27 -7.01 21.86
N VAL A 247 -23.14 -6.28 21.83
CA VAL A 247 -21.82 -6.84 22.11
C VAL A 247 -21.47 -6.54 23.57
N GLU A 248 -21.73 -7.49 24.47
CA GLU A 248 -21.19 -7.42 25.83
C GLU A 248 -19.66 -7.41 25.75
N ILE A 249 -19.05 -6.25 26.03
CA ILE A 249 -17.64 -6.18 26.40
C ILE A 249 -17.49 -6.92 27.73
N LEU A 250 -17.18 -8.21 27.66
CA LEU A 250 -16.68 -8.95 28.81
C LEU A 250 -15.42 -8.22 29.29
N GLY A 251 -15.51 -7.66 30.50
CA GLY A 251 -14.46 -6.87 31.14
C GLY A 251 -13.20 -7.64 31.50
#